data_AF-A0A540MXK0-F1
#
_entry.id   AF-A0A540MXK0-F1
#
_cell.length_a   1.000
_cell.length_b   1.000
_cell.length_c   1.000
_cell.angle_alpha   90.00
_cell.angle_beta   90.00
_cell.angle_gamma   90.00
#
_symmetry.space_group_name_H-M   'P 1'
#
loop_
_entity.id
_entity.type
_entity.pdbx_description
1 polymer ?
#
loop_
_entity_poly.entity_id
_entity_poly.type
_entity_poly.pdbx_seq_one_letter_code
_entity_poly.pdbx_strand_id
1 'polypeptide(L)'
;MFEAQAICGPKWLQFPTPTRNCTPKPRIGFPTGISNPNVLICQNPIHFPPHKNIKSQTPFAVNASSASAAVGSAEYIEEAATKEKFQTSLSLPGCSSSLTLLGTGYREKVFAIIGVKVYAAGLYVNQSVLNSLNAWKGRSTAEIQEDSSLFNSIFLSPSEKSVQIVLFRDVDGKTFWDALNDAISPRIKSPTPVDESALSTFRSIFQGQPLKKGTFIFLTWPDPSKMLVSISSDGLPSGVDAEIKSENVAFALFDVFFGDTPVSFSLKASVAKGLESILK
;
A
#
# COMPACT_ATOMS: atom_id res chain seq x y z
N MET A 1 -3.55 58.05 -38.79
CA MET A 1 -4.54 58.66 -37.87
C MET A 1 -4.76 57.63 -36.77
N PHE A 2 -4.12 57.76 -35.60
CA PHE A 2 -4.66 58.44 -34.38
C PHE A 2 -5.99 57.78 -33.96
N GLU A 3 -6.24 57.23 -32.77
CA GLU A 3 -5.72 57.34 -31.40
C GLU A 3 -6.10 56.04 -30.63
N ALA A 4 -5.23 55.50 -29.77
CA ALA A 4 -5.27 55.55 -28.30
C ALA A 4 -6.53 54.94 -27.62
N GLN A 5 -6.32 53.89 -26.82
CA GLN A 5 -7.15 53.63 -25.64
C GLN A 5 -6.28 53.13 -24.48
N ALA A 6 -6.55 53.72 -23.31
CA ALA A 6 -5.71 53.75 -22.14
C ALA A 6 -6.03 52.63 -21.12
N ILE A 7 -4.96 52.14 -20.49
CA ILE A 7 -4.71 51.99 -19.03
C ILE A 7 -5.91 51.60 -18.12
N CYS A 8 -5.81 50.45 -17.44
CA CYS A 8 -5.70 50.38 -15.97
C CYS A 8 -5.36 48.96 -15.47
N GLY A 9 -4.33 48.83 -14.63
CA GLY A 9 -3.81 47.55 -14.11
C GLY A 9 -4.56 47.01 -12.89
N PRO A 10 -4.35 45.74 -12.50
CA PRO A 10 -4.98 45.16 -11.32
C PRO A 10 -4.23 45.53 -10.02
N LYS A 11 -5.00 46.06 -9.08
CA LYS A 11 -4.62 46.31 -7.67
C LYS A 11 -4.32 44.99 -6.96
N TRP A 12 -3.14 44.91 -6.37
CA TRP A 12 -2.78 43.91 -5.37
C TRP A 12 -3.62 44.11 -4.10
N LEU A 13 -4.37 43.09 -3.70
CA LEU A 13 -5.04 43.02 -2.40
C LEU A 13 -4.14 42.27 -1.42
N GLN A 14 -3.73 42.99 -0.38
CA GLN A 14 -2.98 42.47 0.77
C GLN A 14 -3.93 41.68 1.69
N PHE A 15 -3.49 40.49 2.11
CA PHE A 15 -4.15 39.70 3.16
C PHE A 15 -3.68 40.16 4.55
N PRO A 16 -4.58 40.36 5.52
CA PRO A 16 -4.18 40.63 6.90
C PRO A 16 -3.84 39.34 7.66
N THR A 17 -2.72 39.41 8.39
CA THR A 17 -2.23 38.46 9.40
C THR A 17 -3.20 38.28 10.58
N PRO A 18 -3.39 37.05 11.10
CA PRO A 18 -4.00 36.85 12.41
C PRO A 18 -2.97 36.79 13.54
N THR A 19 -3.23 37.61 14.55
CA THR A 19 -2.52 37.73 15.82
C THR A 19 -2.79 36.57 16.79
N ARG A 20 -1.78 36.37 17.64
CA ARG A 20 -1.59 35.43 18.75
C ARG A 20 -2.56 35.64 19.93
N ASN A 21 -2.70 34.58 20.78
CA ASN A 21 -3.24 34.49 22.17
C ASN A 21 -4.52 33.61 22.26
N CYS A 22 -4.78 32.72 23.23
CA CYS A 22 -4.27 32.42 24.57
C CYS A 22 -4.54 30.93 24.94
N THR A 23 -3.73 30.37 25.84
CA THR A 23 -3.91 29.08 26.55
C THR A 23 -5.00 29.13 27.63
N PRO A 24 -5.57 27.97 28.04
CA PRO A 24 -5.18 27.40 29.35
C PRO A 24 -5.10 25.84 29.41
N LYS A 25 -4.22 25.32 30.28
CA LYS A 25 -4.21 23.92 30.82
C LYS A 25 -4.85 23.91 32.25
N PRO A 26 -4.87 22.80 33.01
CA PRO A 26 -5.69 21.58 32.87
C PRO A 26 -6.48 21.28 34.17
N ARG A 27 -7.32 20.23 34.20
CA ARG A 27 -7.77 19.62 35.48
C ARG A 27 -7.59 18.10 35.46
N ILE A 28 -6.89 17.65 36.50
CA ILE A 28 -6.61 16.28 36.91
C ILE A 28 -7.81 15.76 37.71
N GLY A 29 -8.14 14.48 37.53
CA GLY A 29 -9.03 13.74 38.42
C GLY A 29 -8.74 12.24 38.36
N PHE A 30 -8.03 11.73 39.37
CA PHE A 30 -8.08 10.32 39.77
C PHE A 30 -9.28 10.13 40.71
N PRO A 31 -9.84 8.91 40.80
CA PRO A 31 -9.67 8.23 42.08
C PRO A 31 -9.34 6.73 42.00
N THR A 32 -8.72 6.33 43.11
CA THR A 32 -8.30 5.07 43.69
C THR A 32 -9.43 4.08 44.07
N GLY A 33 -9.07 2.80 44.26
CA GLY A 33 -9.72 1.85 45.20
C GLY A 33 -9.99 0.46 44.58
N ILE A 34 -9.14 -0.57 44.81
CA ILE A 34 -9.24 -1.63 45.88
C ILE A 34 -10.55 -2.47 45.68
N SER A 35 -10.57 -3.80 45.49
CA SER A 35 -10.04 -4.91 46.31
C SER A 35 -10.21 -6.27 45.61
N ASN A 36 -9.27 -7.20 45.87
CA ASN A 36 -9.37 -8.68 45.76
C ASN A 36 -10.21 -9.25 46.95
N PRO A 37 -10.74 -10.51 46.98
CA PRO A 37 -9.90 -11.73 46.88
C PRO A 37 -10.54 -13.07 46.39
N ASN A 38 -9.63 -14.03 46.11
CA ASN A 38 -9.66 -15.50 46.31
C ASN A 38 -10.87 -16.37 45.88
N VAL A 39 -10.63 -17.47 45.14
CA VAL A 39 -10.98 -18.88 45.51
C VAL A 39 -10.18 -19.91 44.66
N LEU A 40 -9.49 -20.80 45.40
CA LEU A 40 -9.06 -22.21 45.24
C LEU A 40 -9.17 -23.04 43.92
N ILE A 41 -8.01 -23.64 43.55
CA ILE A 41 -7.64 -25.09 43.44
C ILE A 41 -8.70 -26.11 42.95
N CYS A 42 -8.38 -26.83 41.85
CA CYS A 42 -8.28 -28.31 41.82
C CYS A 42 -7.71 -28.89 40.50
N GLN A 43 -6.72 -29.79 40.63
CA GLN A 43 -6.23 -30.77 39.65
C GLN A 43 -7.18 -32.01 39.69
N ASN A 44 -7.35 -32.95 38.73
CA ASN A 44 -6.42 -33.76 37.93
C ASN A 44 -7.24 -34.70 36.96
N PRO A 45 -6.65 -35.69 36.23
CA PRO A 45 -7.02 -36.09 34.85
C PRO A 45 -7.84 -37.40 34.72
N ILE A 46 -8.38 -37.70 33.52
CA ILE A 46 -8.88 -39.04 33.16
C ILE A 46 -8.44 -39.50 31.76
N HIS A 47 -7.55 -40.49 31.80
CA HIS A 47 -7.43 -41.77 31.07
C HIS A 47 -8.22 -42.07 29.77
N PHE A 48 -7.49 -42.62 28.80
CA PHE A 48 -7.91 -43.33 27.58
C PHE A 48 -8.48 -44.74 27.85
N PRO A 49 -9.33 -45.28 26.94
CA PRO A 49 -9.42 -46.71 26.67
C PRO A 49 -8.95 -47.10 25.25
N PRO A 50 -8.40 -48.31 25.04
CA PRO A 50 -8.09 -48.85 23.71
C PRO A 50 -9.18 -49.80 23.22
N HIS A 51 -9.46 -49.84 21.91
CA HIS A 51 -10.16 -50.98 21.31
C HIS A 51 -9.67 -51.32 19.91
N LYS A 52 -9.67 -52.62 19.63
CA LYS A 52 -8.96 -53.38 18.59
C LYS A 52 -9.65 -53.35 17.22
N ASN A 53 -8.81 -53.22 16.18
CA ASN A 53 -8.60 -54.11 15.01
C ASN A 53 -9.79 -54.47 14.09
N ILE A 54 -9.70 -54.14 12.79
CA ILE A 54 -10.20 -54.94 11.65
C ILE A 54 -9.34 -54.65 10.41
N LYS A 55 -9.15 -55.71 9.60
CA LYS A 55 -8.20 -55.91 8.50
C LYS A 55 -8.62 -55.30 7.14
N SER A 56 -7.57 -55.14 6.32
CA SER A 56 -7.46 -55.29 4.85
C SER A 56 -8.13 -54.27 3.92
N GLN A 57 -7.33 -53.58 3.08
CA GLN A 57 -7.15 -53.87 1.63
C GLN A 57 -6.16 -52.90 0.93
N THR A 58 -5.36 -53.49 0.03
CA THR A 58 -4.64 -53.00 -1.18
C THR A 58 -3.65 -51.80 -1.15
N PRO A 59 -2.49 -51.91 -1.85
CA PRO A 59 -1.55 -50.80 -2.00
C PRO A 59 -1.89 -49.99 -3.25
N PHE A 60 -2.42 -48.78 -3.08
CA PHE A 60 -2.35 -47.77 -4.13
C PHE A 60 -1.03 -47.03 -4.00
N ALA A 61 -0.21 -47.11 -5.05
CA ALA A 61 1.03 -46.36 -5.19
C ALA A 61 0.70 -44.86 -5.19
N VAL A 62 0.97 -44.19 -4.07
CA VAL A 62 1.02 -42.73 -4.04
C VAL A 62 2.39 -42.34 -4.56
N ASN A 63 2.44 -41.88 -5.81
CA ASN A 63 3.54 -41.07 -6.30
C ASN A 63 3.52 -39.76 -5.49
N ALA A 64 4.18 -39.75 -4.34
CA ALA A 64 4.55 -38.53 -3.66
C ALA A 64 5.69 -37.90 -4.47
N SER A 65 5.33 -37.17 -5.53
CA SER A 65 6.21 -36.18 -6.10
C SER A 65 6.44 -35.14 -5.01
N SER A 66 7.52 -35.33 -4.25
CA SER A 66 8.08 -34.31 -3.39
C SER A 66 8.51 -33.16 -4.29
N ALA A 67 7.58 -32.23 -4.55
CA ALA A 67 7.94 -30.90 -4.99
C ALA A 67 8.67 -30.25 -3.82
N SER A 68 9.98 -30.52 -3.74
CA SER A 68 10.91 -29.71 -3.00
C SER A 68 10.90 -28.34 -3.67
N ALA A 69 9.93 -27.50 -3.28
CA ALA A 69 10.03 -26.07 -3.47
C ALA A 69 11.35 -25.68 -2.81
N ALA A 70 12.35 -25.39 -3.63
CA ALA A 70 13.59 -24.84 -3.15
C ALA A 70 13.21 -23.56 -2.40
N VAL A 71 13.28 -23.62 -1.07
CA VAL A 71 13.18 -22.45 -0.21
C VAL A 71 14.46 -21.66 -0.49
N GLY A 72 14.45 -20.90 -1.58
CA GLY A 72 15.41 -19.84 -1.79
C GLY A 72 15.31 -18.94 -0.58
N SER A 73 16.43 -18.71 0.11
CA SER A 73 16.51 -17.68 1.14
C SER A 73 15.96 -16.39 0.53
N ALA A 74 14.84 -15.88 1.05
CA ALA A 74 14.30 -14.63 0.58
C ALA A 74 15.37 -13.55 0.75
N GLU A 75 15.75 -12.89 -0.34
CA GLU A 75 16.63 -11.73 -0.30
C GLU A 75 15.79 -10.50 0.04
N TYR A 76 16.35 -9.57 0.81
CA TYR A 76 15.64 -8.39 1.30
C TYR A 76 16.40 -7.12 0.98
N ILE A 77 15.65 -6.06 0.65
CA ILE A 77 16.11 -4.67 0.61
C ILE A 77 15.51 -3.93 1.81
N GLU A 78 16.36 -3.22 2.55
CA GLU A 78 15.93 -2.39 3.67
C GLU A 78 15.63 -0.96 3.19
N GLU A 79 14.44 -0.44 3.48
CA GLU A 79 14.11 0.96 3.24
C GLU A 79 14.86 1.85 4.26
N ALA A 80 15.68 2.77 3.74
CA ALA A 80 16.70 3.46 4.53
C ALA A 80 16.15 4.23 5.74
N ALA A 81 14.99 4.89 5.60
CA ALA A 81 14.44 5.75 6.63
C ALA A 81 13.67 4.98 7.71
N THR A 82 12.90 3.96 7.33
CA THR A 82 12.01 3.20 8.22
C THR A 82 12.65 1.93 8.76
N LYS A 83 13.70 1.42 8.10
CA LYS A 83 14.33 0.12 8.40
C LYS A 83 13.41 -1.07 8.10
N GLU A 84 12.32 -0.83 7.38
CA GLU A 84 11.43 -1.89 6.92
C GLU A 84 12.12 -2.75 5.86
N LYS A 85 11.90 -4.07 5.91
CA LYS A 85 12.52 -5.01 4.99
C LYS A 85 11.51 -5.48 3.96
N PHE A 86 11.83 -5.29 2.70
CA PHE A 86 11.04 -5.73 1.56
C PHE A 86 11.75 -6.89 0.88
N GLN A 87 11.05 -8.01 0.66
CA GLN A 87 11.60 -9.11 -0.14
C GLN A 87 11.86 -8.62 -1.57
N THR A 88 12.93 -9.06 -2.21
CA THR A 88 13.26 -8.67 -3.59
C THR A 88 12.31 -9.28 -4.62
N SER A 89 11.62 -10.36 -4.25
CA SER A 89 10.68 -11.08 -5.10
C SER A 89 9.53 -11.63 -4.25
N LEU A 90 8.29 -11.50 -4.75
CA LEU A 90 7.06 -11.93 -4.07
C LEU A 90 6.16 -12.75 -4.99
N SER A 91 5.39 -13.66 -4.41
CA SER A 91 4.23 -14.29 -5.07
C SER A 91 2.98 -13.85 -4.31
N LEU A 92 2.03 -13.23 -5.02
CA LEU A 92 0.83 -12.64 -4.41
C LEU A 92 -0.46 -13.30 -4.93
N PRO A 93 -1.52 -13.35 -4.11
CA PRO A 93 -2.84 -13.77 -4.56
C PRO A 93 -3.30 -12.99 -5.79
N GLY A 94 -3.81 -13.71 -6.79
CA GLY A 94 -4.24 -13.12 -8.06
C GLY A 94 -3.13 -12.79 -9.06
N CYS A 95 -1.87 -13.11 -8.75
CA CYS A 95 -0.76 -13.08 -9.70
C CYS A 95 -0.42 -14.50 -10.16
N SER A 96 -0.22 -14.66 -11.46
CA SER A 96 0.26 -15.88 -12.12
C SER A 96 1.77 -16.06 -12.02
N SER A 97 2.49 -14.98 -11.72
CA SER A 97 3.95 -14.93 -11.71
C SER A 97 4.49 -14.25 -10.46
N SER A 98 5.77 -14.48 -10.19
CA SER A 98 6.47 -13.72 -9.14
C SER A 98 6.77 -12.30 -9.63
N LEU A 99 6.61 -11.34 -8.72
CA LEU A 99 6.88 -9.93 -8.96
C LEU A 99 8.23 -9.55 -8.33
N THR A 100 9.01 -8.72 -9.04
CA THR A 100 10.31 -8.22 -8.60
C THR A 100 10.17 -6.80 -8.04
N LEU A 101 10.84 -6.53 -6.93
CA LEU A 101 10.91 -5.21 -6.32
C LEU A 101 11.69 -4.21 -7.18
N LEU A 102 11.06 -3.11 -7.58
CA LEU A 102 11.72 -2.02 -8.31
C LEU A 102 12.28 -0.93 -7.39
N GLY A 103 11.65 -0.68 -6.26
CA GLY A 103 12.04 0.41 -5.37
C GLY A 103 11.22 0.45 -4.09
N THR A 104 11.79 1.11 -3.07
CA THR A 104 11.16 1.27 -1.76
C THR A 104 11.14 2.74 -1.34
N GLY A 105 10.24 3.09 -0.45
CA GLY A 105 10.18 4.42 0.13
C GLY A 105 9.23 4.46 1.31
N TYR A 106 8.92 5.65 1.77
CA TYR A 106 8.04 5.85 2.93
C TYR A 106 7.20 7.09 2.75
N ARG A 107 6.04 7.10 3.40
CA ARG A 107 5.21 8.28 3.53
C ARG A 107 5.38 8.90 4.90
N GLU A 108 5.66 10.19 4.91
CA GLU A 108 5.63 11.02 6.10
C GLU A 108 4.45 12.00 6.04
N LYS A 109 3.82 12.25 7.18
CA LYS A 109 2.82 13.30 7.34
C LYS A 109 3.23 14.20 8.49
N VAL A 110 3.24 15.51 8.22
CA VAL A 110 3.50 16.51 9.26
C VAL A 110 2.24 16.70 10.09
N PHE A 111 2.34 16.44 11.38
CA PHE A 111 1.30 16.73 12.36
C PHE A 111 1.76 17.91 13.21
N ALA A 112 1.11 19.05 13.05
CA ALA A 112 1.51 20.35 13.59
C ALA A 112 2.92 20.77 13.14
N ILE A 113 3.96 20.31 13.85
CA ILE A 113 5.37 20.68 13.61
C ILE A 113 6.25 19.42 13.39
N ILE A 114 5.74 18.24 13.73
CA ILE A 114 6.53 17.01 13.74
C ILE A 114 6.14 16.15 12.53
N GLY A 115 7.13 15.81 11.71
CA GLY A 115 7.02 14.80 10.66
C GLY A 115 6.89 13.41 11.28
N VAL A 116 5.84 12.68 10.93
CA VAL A 116 5.61 11.31 11.41
C VAL A 116 5.53 10.35 10.23
N LYS A 117 6.38 9.33 10.25
CA LYS A 117 6.35 8.22 9.29
C LYS A 117 5.04 7.45 9.47
N VAL A 118 4.25 7.39 8.41
CA VAL A 118 2.94 6.73 8.40
C VAL A 118 3.10 5.28 7.95
N TYR A 119 3.84 5.05 6.88
CA TYR A 119 4.11 3.73 6.32
C TYR A 119 5.39 3.69 5.50
N ALA A 120 5.95 2.50 5.34
CA ALA A 120 6.87 2.16 4.26
C ALA A 120 6.09 1.58 3.07
N ALA A 121 6.64 1.67 1.86
CA ALA A 121 6.04 1.08 0.68
C ALA A 121 7.09 0.58 -0.32
N GLY A 122 6.72 -0.41 -1.11
CA GLY A 122 7.54 -0.95 -2.20
C GLY A 122 6.70 -1.22 -3.45
N LEU A 123 7.25 -0.92 -4.63
CA LEU A 123 6.64 -1.27 -5.92
C LEU A 123 7.24 -2.56 -6.44
N TYR A 124 6.38 -3.50 -6.74
CA TYR A 124 6.69 -4.77 -7.37
C TYR A 124 6.09 -4.82 -8.77
N VAL A 125 6.83 -5.37 -9.74
CA VAL A 125 6.34 -5.58 -11.11
C VAL A 125 6.69 -6.96 -11.62
N ASN A 126 5.87 -7.50 -12.50
CA ASN A 126 6.28 -8.61 -13.35
C ASN A 126 7.37 -8.11 -14.31
N GLN A 127 8.42 -8.91 -14.49
CA GLN A 127 9.53 -8.60 -15.39
C GLN A 127 9.08 -8.24 -16.82
N SER A 128 7.96 -8.79 -17.31
CA SER A 128 7.39 -8.46 -18.61
C SER A 128 7.00 -6.99 -18.76
N VAL A 129 6.72 -6.28 -17.66
CA VAL A 129 6.49 -4.82 -17.68
C VAL A 129 7.69 -4.09 -18.26
N LEU A 130 8.92 -4.56 -18.02
CA LEU A 130 10.13 -3.89 -18.51
C LEU A 130 10.24 -3.93 -20.04
N ASN A 131 9.60 -4.90 -20.69
CA ASN A 131 9.57 -4.99 -22.15
C ASN A 131 8.82 -3.81 -22.78
N SER A 132 7.86 -3.19 -22.08
CA SER A 132 7.16 -1.99 -22.57
C SER A 132 7.96 -0.69 -22.35
N LEU A 133 9.08 -0.74 -21.62
CA LEU A 133 9.86 0.44 -21.24
C LEU A 133 11.12 0.65 -22.09
N ASN A 134 11.23 -0.03 -23.23
CA ASN A 134 12.41 0.07 -24.11
C ASN A 134 12.72 1.50 -24.58
N ALA A 135 11.72 2.38 -24.70
CA ALA A 135 11.90 3.77 -25.12
C ALA A 135 12.60 4.66 -24.07
N TRP A 136 12.80 4.15 -22.85
CA TRP A 136 13.49 4.83 -21.75
C TRP A 136 14.86 4.22 -21.42
N LYS A 137 15.38 3.32 -22.27
CA LYS A 137 16.73 2.78 -22.10
C LYS A 137 17.78 3.88 -22.14
N GLY A 138 18.77 3.77 -21.25
CA GLY A 138 19.88 4.70 -21.12
C GLY A 138 19.51 6.07 -20.53
N ARG A 139 18.26 6.29 -20.13
CA ARG A 139 17.85 7.53 -19.45
C ARG A 139 18.31 7.55 -18.00
N SER A 140 18.65 8.73 -17.53
CA SER A 140 19.05 8.95 -16.14
C SER A 140 17.87 8.81 -15.17
N THR A 141 18.17 8.57 -13.88
CA THR A 141 17.16 8.57 -12.81
C THR A 141 16.28 9.83 -12.84
N ALA A 142 16.87 11.01 -13.06
CA ALA A 142 16.14 12.28 -13.07
C ALA A 142 15.13 12.34 -14.24
N GLU A 143 15.57 11.98 -15.45
CA GLU A 143 14.69 11.93 -16.63
C GLU A 143 13.57 10.90 -16.47
N ILE A 144 13.86 9.74 -15.88
CA ILE A 144 12.83 8.71 -15.60
C ILE A 144 11.82 9.22 -14.57
N GLN A 145 12.29 9.86 -13.50
CA GLN A 145 11.44 10.30 -12.40
C GLN A 145 10.43 11.39 -12.83
N GLU A 146 10.84 12.29 -13.72
CA GLU A 146 10.01 13.40 -14.20
C GLU A 146 9.08 13.01 -15.36
N ASP A 147 9.31 11.86 -16.01
CA ASP A 147 8.54 11.43 -17.16
C ASP A 147 7.27 10.64 -16.76
N SER A 148 6.14 11.33 -16.68
CA SER A 148 4.85 10.72 -16.37
C SER A 148 4.40 9.68 -17.42
N SER A 149 4.89 9.77 -18.66
CA SER A 149 4.54 8.79 -19.71
C SER A 149 5.18 7.42 -19.47
N LEU A 150 6.33 7.37 -18.78
CA LEU A 150 6.93 6.11 -18.32
C LEU A 150 6.03 5.41 -17.28
N PHE A 151 5.60 6.13 -16.25
CA PHE A 151 4.78 5.55 -15.19
C PHE A 151 3.38 5.16 -15.71
N ASN A 152 2.83 5.94 -16.65
CA ASN A 152 1.63 5.54 -17.38
C ASN A 152 1.84 4.26 -18.20
N SER A 153 3.02 4.08 -18.81
CA SER A 153 3.35 2.84 -19.54
C SER A 153 3.49 1.63 -18.62
N ILE A 154 3.96 1.81 -17.38
CA ILE A 154 3.95 0.78 -16.33
C ILE A 154 2.50 0.43 -15.96
N PHE A 155 1.65 1.45 -15.78
CA PHE A 155 0.25 1.23 -15.44
C PHE A 155 -0.51 0.48 -16.54
N LEU A 156 -0.39 0.95 -17.78
CA LEU A 156 -1.10 0.42 -18.95
C LEU A 156 -0.56 -0.95 -19.40
N SER A 157 0.61 -1.37 -18.92
CA SER A 157 1.10 -2.71 -19.18
C SER A 157 0.09 -3.77 -18.71
N PRO A 158 -0.28 -4.76 -19.55
CA PRO A 158 -1.23 -5.82 -19.22
C PRO A 158 -0.61 -6.89 -18.29
N SER A 159 0.47 -6.54 -17.59
CA SER A 159 1.21 -7.41 -16.71
C SER A 159 1.06 -6.97 -15.26
N GLU A 160 1.17 -7.95 -14.38
CA GLU A 160 0.94 -7.83 -12.94
C GLU A 160 1.92 -6.85 -12.29
N LYS A 161 1.41 -6.07 -11.35
CA LYS A 161 2.18 -5.13 -10.52
C LYS A 161 1.51 -4.98 -9.17
N SER A 162 2.26 -4.67 -8.13
CA SER A 162 1.71 -4.50 -6.79
C SER A 162 2.46 -3.44 -6.00
N VAL A 163 1.73 -2.62 -5.27
CA VAL A 163 2.29 -1.76 -4.23
C VAL A 163 2.04 -2.44 -2.89
N GLN A 164 3.12 -2.82 -2.22
CA GLN A 164 3.09 -3.26 -0.82
C GLN A 164 3.24 -2.03 0.08
N ILE A 165 2.39 -1.92 1.09
CA ILE A 165 2.42 -0.89 2.13
C ILE A 165 2.56 -1.59 3.48
N VAL A 166 3.47 -1.10 4.33
CA VAL A 166 3.65 -1.60 5.70
C VAL A 166 3.44 -0.45 6.67
N LEU A 167 2.43 -0.56 7.55
CA LEU A 167 2.07 0.52 8.45
C LEU A 167 3.06 0.66 9.61
N PHE A 168 3.52 1.89 9.84
CA PHE A 168 4.46 2.22 10.93
C PHE A 168 3.77 2.69 12.21
N ARG A 169 2.45 2.78 12.18
CA ARG A 169 1.61 3.24 13.27
C ARG A 169 0.20 2.69 13.12
N ASP A 170 -0.52 2.70 14.23
CA ASP A 170 -1.96 2.47 14.21
C ASP A 170 -2.66 3.61 13.47
N VAL A 171 -3.56 3.23 12.57
CA VAL A 171 -4.44 4.12 11.82
C VAL A 171 -5.84 3.51 11.89
N ASP A 172 -6.83 4.28 12.30
CA ASP A 172 -8.21 3.82 12.17
C ASP A 172 -8.57 3.74 10.67
N GLY A 173 -9.29 2.70 10.27
CA GLY A 173 -9.58 2.47 8.86
C GLY A 173 -10.35 3.63 8.19
N LYS A 174 -11.13 4.40 8.97
CA LYS A 174 -11.76 5.64 8.49
C LYS A 174 -10.72 6.70 8.13
N THR A 175 -9.76 7.00 9.00
CA THR A 175 -8.67 7.96 8.72
C THR A 175 -7.83 7.51 7.53
N PHE A 176 -7.55 6.20 7.41
CA PHE A 176 -6.83 5.67 6.27
C PHE A 176 -7.59 5.91 4.97
N TRP A 177 -8.88 5.54 4.94
CA TRP A 177 -9.72 5.76 3.77
C TRP A 177 -9.92 7.24 3.47
N ASP A 178 -10.22 8.10 4.45
CA ASP A 178 -10.41 9.54 4.23
C ASP A 178 -9.16 10.14 3.58
N ALA A 179 -7.97 9.81 4.09
CA ALA A 179 -6.70 10.27 3.51
C ALA A 179 -6.45 9.75 2.08
N LEU A 180 -6.99 8.58 1.74
CA LEU A 180 -6.87 8.00 0.41
C LEU A 180 -7.93 8.55 -0.55
N ASN A 181 -9.15 8.77 -0.07
CA ASN A 181 -10.21 9.46 -0.79
C ASN A 181 -9.80 10.89 -1.14
N ASP A 182 -9.17 11.62 -0.22
CA ASP A 182 -8.60 12.94 -0.48
C ASP A 182 -7.53 12.91 -1.57
N ALA A 183 -6.80 11.81 -1.68
CA ALA A 183 -5.79 11.62 -2.72
C ALA A 183 -6.42 11.22 -4.07
N ILE A 184 -7.48 10.41 -4.09
CA ILE A 184 -8.15 9.94 -5.31
C ILE A 184 -9.09 11.00 -5.90
N SER A 185 -9.85 11.71 -5.06
CA SER A 185 -10.91 12.62 -5.50
C SER A 185 -10.44 13.66 -6.53
N PRO A 186 -9.25 14.28 -6.41
CA PRO A 186 -8.74 15.21 -7.43
C PRO A 186 -8.41 14.56 -8.77
N ARG A 187 -8.17 13.23 -8.80
CA ARG A 187 -7.76 12.45 -9.97
C ARG A 187 -8.96 11.95 -10.78
N ILE A 188 -10.14 11.81 -10.16
CA ILE A 188 -11.38 11.39 -10.81
C ILE A 188 -12.38 12.55 -10.79
N LYS A 189 -12.33 13.41 -11.81
CA LYS A 189 -13.14 14.65 -11.87
C LYS A 189 -14.65 14.37 -11.98
N SER A 190 -15.02 13.33 -12.70
CA SER A 190 -16.41 12.96 -12.98
C SER A 190 -16.56 11.44 -12.85
N PRO A 191 -16.73 10.91 -11.62
CA PRO A 191 -16.87 9.47 -11.40
C PRO A 191 -18.13 8.95 -12.09
N THR A 192 -17.99 7.81 -12.75
CA THR A 192 -19.12 7.04 -13.29
C THR A 192 -19.76 6.19 -12.20
N PRO A 193 -20.98 5.64 -12.40
CA PRO A 193 -21.57 4.69 -11.44
C PRO A 193 -20.68 3.46 -11.16
N VAL A 194 -19.86 3.05 -12.14
CA VAL A 194 -18.87 1.98 -11.96
C VAL A 194 -17.76 2.43 -11.01
N ASP A 195 -17.28 3.67 -11.17
CA ASP A 195 -16.25 4.25 -10.29
C ASP A 195 -16.79 4.42 -8.86
N GLU A 196 -18.02 4.91 -8.69
CA GLU A 196 -18.66 5.05 -7.39
C GLU A 196 -18.83 3.70 -6.67
N SER A 197 -19.25 2.67 -7.39
CA SER A 197 -19.37 1.30 -6.85
C SER A 197 -17.99 0.73 -6.47
N ALA A 198 -16.98 0.95 -7.30
CA ALA A 198 -15.61 0.54 -7.05
C ALA A 198 -15.02 1.25 -5.82
N LEU A 199 -15.20 2.56 -5.69
CA LEU A 199 -14.77 3.34 -4.52
C LEU A 199 -15.52 2.94 -3.25
N SER A 200 -16.81 2.63 -3.35
CA SER A 200 -17.61 2.12 -2.23
C SER A 200 -17.11 0.75 -1.74
N THR A 201 -16.83 -0.16 -2.67
CA THR A 201 -16.23 -1.47 -2.37
C THR A 201 -14.87 -1.30 -1.72
N PHE A 202 -14.02 -0.45 -2.29
CA PHE A 202 -12.70 -0.19 -1.74
C PHE A 202 -12.76 0.42 -0.33
N ARG A 203 -13.69 1.34 -0.09
CA ARG A 203 -13.95 1.96 1.22
C ARG A 203 -14.38 0.94 2.27
N SER A 204 -15.28 0.03 1.92
CA SER A 204 -15.89 -0.90 2.88
C SER A 204 -14.88 -1.86 3.50
N ILE A 205 -13.79 -2.17 2.79
CA ILE A 205 -12.67 -2.99 3.28
C ILE A 205 -12.03 -2.37 4.52
N PHE A 206 -11.88 -1.05 4.53
CA PHE A 206 -11.16 -0.35 5.60
C PHE A 206 -12.07 0.12 6.74
N GLN A 207 -13.34 0.46 6.47
CA GLN A 207 -14.22 1.09 7.46
C GLN A 207 -14.45 0.30 8.75
N GLY A 208 -14.29 -1.03 8.73
CA GLY A 208 -14.45 -1.90 9.89
C GLY A 208 -13.16 -2.50 10.46
N GLN A 209 -12.00 -2.25 9.83
CA GLN A 209 -10.75 -2.93 10.21
C GLN A 209 -9.80 -2.00 10.97
N PRO A 210 -9.36 -2.37 12.19
CA PRO A 210 -8.29 -1.66 12.87
C PRO A 210 -6.97 -1.94 12.14
N LEU A 211 -6.42 -0.94 11.46
CA LEU A 211 -5.13 -1.07 10.78
C LEU A 211 -4.02 -0.78 11.80
N LYS A 212 -3.38 -1.85 12.28
CA LYS A 212 -2.35 -1.78 13.30
C LYS A 212 -0.99 -1.51 12.70
N LYS A 213 -0.07 -0.99 13.51
CA LYS A 213 1.35 -1.01 13.15
C LYS A 213 1.76 -2.44 12.78
N GLY A 214 2.47 -2.60 11.67
CA GLY A 214 2.87 -3.88 11.11
C GLY A 214 1.83 -4.50 10.18
N THR A 215 0.65 -3.90 9.99
CA THR A 215 -0.28 -4.35 8.95
C THR A 215 0.31 -4.11 7.56
N PHE A 216 0.23 -5.13 6.73
CA PHE A 216 0.58 -5.15 5.32
C PHE A 216 -0.68 -4.90 4.49
N ILE A 217 -0.61 -3.99 3.52
CA ILE A 217 -1.66 -3.75 2.54
C ILE A 217 -1.03 -3.91 1.16
N PHE A 218 -1.62 -4.75 0.33
CA PHE A 218 -1.21 -4.97 -1.05
C PHE A 218 -2.28 -4.41 -1.97
N LEU A 219 -1.86 -3.50 -2.85
CA LEU A 219 -2.66 -2.98 -3.95
C LEU A 219 -2.10 -3.59 -5.22
N THR A 220 -2.77 -4.62 -5.74
CA THR A 220 -2.26 -5.41 -6.87
C THR A 220 -3.08 -5.14 -8.11
N TRP A 221 -2.45 -4.82 -9.23
CA TRP A 221 -3.09 -4.68 -10.53
C TRP A 221 -2.69 -5.87 -11.40
N PRO A 222 -3.58 -6.86 -11.59
CA PRO A 222 -3.34 -7.95 -12.56
C PRO A 222 -3.25 -7.41 -14.00
N ASP A 223 -4.08 -6.40 -14.29
CA ASP A 223 -4.17 -5.68 -15.56
C ASP A 223 -4.70 -4.26 -15.27
N PRO A 224 -4.72 -3.33 -16.25
CA PRO A 224 -5.14 -1.95 -16.03
C PRO A 224 -6.62 -1.78 -15.63
N SER A 225 -7.50 -2.74 -15.95
CA SER A 225 -8.96 -2.59 -15.77
C SER A 225 -9.42 -2.76 -14.33
N LYS A 226 -8.56 -3.29 -13.45
CA LYS A 226 -8.93 -3.65 -12.08
C LYS A 226 -7.75 -3.67 -11.12
N MET A 227 -8.09 -3.70 -9.83
CA MET A 227 -7.14 -3.82 -8.74
C MET A 227 -7.67 -4.80 -7.68
N LEU A 228 -6.80 -5.63 -7.13
CA LEU A 228 -7.06 -6.53 -6.01
C LEU A 228 -6.48 -5.91 -4.73
N VAL A 229 -7.21 -6.03 -3.64
CA VAL A 229 -6.76 -5.58 -2.31
C VAL A 229 -6.59 -6.81 -1.43
N SER A 230 -5.44 -6.89 -0.77
CA SER A 230 -5.17 -7.87 0.28
C SER A 230 -4.57 -7.19 1.50
N ILE A 231 -5.04 -7.56 2.69
CA ILE A 231 -4.61 -7.04 3.98
C ILE A 231 -4.14 -8.22 4.82
N SER A 232 -2.95 -8.10 5.41
CA SER A 232 -2.38 -9.12 6.30
C SER A 232 -1.79 -8.47 7.54
N SER A 233 -1.92 -9.14 8.68
CA SER A 233 -1.25 -8.75 9.94
C SER A 233 0.08 -9.46 10.16
N ASP A 234 0.43 -10.41 9.30
CA ASP A 234 1.49 -11.41 9.51
C ASP A 234 2.39 -11.62 8.28
N GLY A 235 2.46 -10.65 7.37
CA GLY A 235 3.37 -10.64 6.23
C GLY A 235 2.65 -10.79 4.90
N LEU A 236 2.91 -11.90 4.19
CA LEU A 236 2.30 -12.16 2.89
C LEU A 236 0.84 -12.61 3.03
N PRO A 237 -0.07 -12.09 2.20
CA PRO A 237 -1.48 -12.41 2.29
C PRO A 237 -1.76 -13.78 1.68
N SER A 238 -2.67 -14.54 2.28
CA SER A 238 -3.10 -15.84 1.77
C SER A 238 -4.25 -15.76 0.75
N GLY A 239 -4.87 -14.59 0.58
CA GLY A 239 -6.04 -14.40 -0.28
C GLY A 239 -6.27 -12.96 -0.70
N VAL A 240 -7.34 -12.75 -1.46
CA VAL A 240 -7.81 -11.45 -1.92
C VAL A 240 -9.03 -11.05 -1.09
N ASP A 241 -8.99 -9.89 -0.45
CA ASP A 241 -10.10 -9.38 0.36
C ASP A 241 -11.14 -8.67 -0.51
N ALA A 242 -10.72 -8.04 -1.61
CA ALA A 242 -11.63 -7.41 -2.56
C ALA A 242 -11.05 -7.26 -3.96
N GLU A 243 -11.94 -7.18 -4.93
CA GLU A 243 -11.65 -6.82 -6.32
C GLU A 243 -12.35 -5.50 -6.67
N ILE A 244 -11.57 -4.53 -7.11
CA ILE A 244 -12.01 -3.18 -7.49
C ILE A 244 -12.04 -3.12 -9.03
N LYS A 245 -13.24 -3.13 -9.61
CA LYS A 245 -13.47 -3.16 -11.06
C LYS A 245 -13.76 -1.76 -11.59
N SER A 246 -12.71 -0.99 -11.83
CA SER A 246 -12.76 0.29 -12.54
C SER A 246 -11.35 0.66 -12.96
N GLU A 247 -11.13 0.86 -14.25
CA GLU A 247 -9.86 1.36 -14.78
C GLU A 247 -9.53 2.75 -14.22
N ASN A 248 -10.53 3.65 -14.12
CA ASN A 248 -10.33 4.99 -13.59
C ASN A 248 -9.86 4.97 -12.13
N VAL A 249 -10.49 4.13 -11.29
CA VAL A 249 -10.12 3.99 -9.87
C VAL A 249 -8.77 3.29 -9.73
N ALA A 250 -8.54 2.24 -10.53
CA ALA A 250 -7.27 1.52 -10.57
C ALA A 250 -6.11 2.46 -10.96
N PHE A 251 -6.30 3.28 -12.00
CA PHE A 251 -5.33 4.29 -12.43
C PHE A 251 -5.12 5.36 -11.37
N ALA A 252 -6.21 5.94 -10.84
CA ALA A 252 -6.11 6.99 -9.83
C ALA A 252 -5.32 6.52 -8.60
N LEU A 253 -5.52 5.27 -8.16
CA LEU A 253 -4.76 4.69 -7.05
C LEU A 253 -3.29 4.46 -7.38
N PHE A 254 -2.96 4.08 -8.61
CA PHE A 254 -1.56 4.01 -9.04
C PHE A 254 -0.92 5.40 -9.09
N ASP A 255 -1.64 6.39 -9.64
CA ASP A 255 -1.22 7.77 -9.76
C ASP A 255 -1.04 8.47 -8.40
N VAL A 256 -1.73 8.02 -7.34
CA VAL A 256 -1.46 8.46 -5.97
C VAL A 256 0.01 8.23 -5.57
N PHE A 257 0.65 7.16 -6.05
CA PHE A 257 2.04 6.84 -5.73
C PHE A 257 3.04 7.33 -6.79
N PHE A 258 2.64 7.38 -8.06
CA PHE A 258 3.56 7.58 -9.18
C PHE A 258 3.21 8.75 -10.11
N GLY A 259 2.12 9.47 -9.84
CA GLY A 259 1.74 10.67 -10.58
C GLY A 259 2.65 11.86 -10.32
N ASP A 260 2.21 13.04 -10.74
CA ASP A 260 2.99 14.29 -10.62
C ASP A 260 3.16 14.76 -9.16
N THR A 261 2.16 14.47 -8.33
CA THR A 261 2.14 14.79 -6.89
C THR A 261 2.00 13.51 -6.06
N PRO A 262 3.06 12.67 -6.00
CA PRO A 262 3.01 11.39 -5.32
C PRO A 262 2.93 11.57 -3.81
N VAL A 263 2.19 10.71 -3.13
CA VAL A 263 2.12 10.69 -1.66
C VAL A 263 3.42 10.22 -1.00
N SER A 264 4.32 9.63 -1.78
CA SER A 264 5.67 9.24 -1.39
C SER A 264 6.67 9.58 -2.51
N PHE A 265 7.30 10.75 -2.42
CA PHE A 265 8.36 11.16 -3.33
C PHE A 265 9.57 10.20 -3.27
N SER A 266 9.88 9.69 -2.07
CA SER A 266 10.99 8.74 -1.89
C SER A 266 10.76 7.43 -2.63
N LEU A 267 9.52 6.91 -2.64
CA LEU A 267 9.17 5.72 -3.41
C LEU A 267 9.33 5.95 -4.90
N LYS A 268 8.77 7.03 -5.45
CA LYS A 268 8.88 7.35 -6.90
C LYS A 268 10.34 7.51 -7.32
N ALA A 269 11.15 8.20 -6.53
CA ALA A 269 12.59 8.37 -6.79
C ALA A 269 13.35 7.04 -6.72
N SER A 270 13.06 6.18 -5.74
CA SER A 270 13.70 4.86 -5.66
C SER A 270 13.32 3.96 -6.82
N VAL A 271 12.07 4.00 -7.29
CA VAL A 271 11.63 3.24 -8.47
C VAL A 271 12.34 3.75 -9.73
N ALA A 272 12.44 5.07 -9.91
CA ALA A 272 13.17 5.64 -11.03
C ALA A 272 14.64 5.19 -11.07
N LYS A 273 15.30 5.14 -9.90
CA LYS A 273 16.65 4.62 -9.77
C LYS A 273 16.76 3.12 -10.07
N GLY A 274 15.79 2.33 -9.61
CA GLY A 274 15.72 0.90 -9.93
C GLY A 274 15.61 0.68 -11.44
N LEU A 275 14.75 1.46 -12.10
CA LEU A 275 14.55 1.41 -13.55
C LEU A 275 15.80 1.85 -14.32
N GLU A 276 16.48 2.92 -13.95
CA GLU A 276 17.77 3.32 -14.56
C GLU A 276 18.79 2.17 -14.52
N SER A 277 18.88 1.46 -13.39
CA SER A 277 19.81 0.34 -13.26
C SER A 277 19.45 -0.85 -14.14
N ILE A 278 18.17 -1.07 -14.43
CA ILE A 278 17.64 -2.20 -15.19
C ILE A 278 17.62 -1.88 -16.70
N LEU A 279 17.23 -0.65 -17.07
CA LEU A 279 17.06 -0.18 -18.44
C LEU A 279 18.34 0.45 -18.98
N LYS A 280 19.46 -0.28 -18.88
CA LYS A 280 20.73 0.14 -19.48
C LYS A 280 20.76 -0.06 -20.99
#